data_AF-A0A286IBM0-F1
#
_entry.id   AF-A0A286IBM0-F1
#
_cell.length_a   1.000
_cell.length_b   1.000
_cell.length_c   1.000
_cell.angle_alpha   90.00
_cell.angle_beta   90.00
_cell.angle_gamma   90.00
#
_symmetry.space_group_name_H-M   'P 1'
#
loop_
_entity.id
_entity.type
_entity.pdbx_description
1 polymer ?
#
loop_
_entity_poly.entity_id
_entity_poly.type
_entity_poly.pdbx_seq_one_letter_code
_entity_poly.pdbx_strand_id
1 'polypeptide(L)' 'MKTLLWLFLLPGDLVRRQLGISVEQDGGLIRSFINMCVWGAVTLLIALKYYG' A
#
# COMPACT_ATOMS: atom_id res chain seq x y z
N MET A 1 -2.11 -14.71 -10.04
CA MET A 1 -2.52 -14.03 -8.79
C MET A 1 -1.34 -13.49 -7.95
N LYS A 2 -0.24 -14.24 -7.77
CA LYS A 2 0.88 -13.81 -6.88
C LYS A 2 1.50 -12.45 -7.26
N THR A 3 1.67 -12.17 -8.55
CA THR A 3 2.29 -10.92 -9.04
C THR A 3 1.44 -9.68 -8.77
N LEU A 4 0.12 -9.77 -8.96
CA LEU A 4 -0.78 -8.65 -8.72
C LEU A 4 -0.86 -8.32 -7.23
N LEU A 5 -1.00 -9.34 -6.38
CA LEU A 5 -0.98 -9.17 -4.93
C LEU A 5 0.33 -8.54 -4.45
N TRP A 6 1.47 -8.99 -4.99
CA TRP A 6 2.76 -8.41 -4.67
C TRP A 6 2.84 -6.93 -5.05
N LEU A 7 2.34 -6.55 -6.24
CA LEU A 7 2.28 -5.16 -6.66
C LEU A 7 1.40 -4.32 -5.73
N PHE A 8 0.23 -4.84 -5.33
CA PHE A 8 -0.66 -4.16 -4.39
C PHE A 8 -0.03 -3.95 -3.01
N LEU A 9 0.83 -4.86 -2.57
CA LEU A 9 1.49 -4.77 -1.26
C LEU A 9 2.81 -3.99 -1.28
N LEU A 10 3.38 -3.78 -2.48
CA LEU A 10 4.71 -3.22 -2.69
C LEU A 10 4.96 -1.88 -1.97
N PRO A 11 4.06 -0.86 -2.03
CA PRO A 11 4.33 0.43 -1.40
C PRO A 11 4.54 0.30 0.12
N GLY A 12 3.64 -0.43 0.79
CA GLY A 12 3.72 -0.67 2.22
C GLY A 12 4.92 -1.54 2.60
N ASP A 13 5.29 -2.53 1.80
CA ASP A 13 6.49 -3.34 2.04
C ASP A 13 7.79 -2.53 1.89
N LEU A 14 7.85 -1.59 0.93
CA LEU A 14 9.01 -0.70 0.77
C LEU A 14 9.20 0.20 1.99
N VAL A 15 8.13 0.87 2.43
CA VAL A 15 8.19 1.76 3.60
C VAL A 15 8.49 0.99 4.88
N ARG A 16 7.84 -0.16 5.10
CA ARG A 16 8.12 -1.03 6.24
C ARG A 16 9.59 -1.45 6.30
N ARG A 17 10.18 -1.82 5.16
CA ARG A 17 11.61 -2.18 5.06
C ARG A 17 12.53 -1.01 5.40
N GLN A 18 12.19 0.21 4.97
CA GLN A 18 12.95 1.41 5.31
C GLN A 18 12.90 1.74 6.80
N LEU A 19 11.77 1.46 7.45
CA LEU A 19 11.59 1.65 8.90
C LEU A 19 12.22 0.54 9.75
N GLY A 20 12.71 -0.54 9.14
CA GLY A 20 13.29 -1.67 9.88
C GLY A 20 12.29 -2.47 10.72
N ILE A 21 10.99 -2.34 10.43
CA ILE A 21 9.91 -2.99 11.19
C ILE A 21 9.52 -4.32 10.52
N SER A 22 9.52 -5.41 11.29
CA SER A 22 9.02 -6.71 10.82
C SER A 22 7.48 -6.77 10.89
N VAL A 23 6.83 -7.60 10.06
CA VAL A 23 5.36 -7.74 10.07
C VAL A 23 4.89 -8.34 11.41
N GLU A 24 5.75 -9.15 12.03
CA GLU A 24 5.53 -9.79 13.31
C GLU A 24 5.52 -8.78 14.46
N GLN A 25 6.27 -7.68 14.34
CA GLN A 25 6.34 -6.63 15.36
C GLN A 25 5.12 -5.70 15.36
N ASP A 26 4.55 -5.38 14.19
CA ASP A 26 3.45 -4.41 14.06
C ASP A 26 2.14 -5.03 13.57
N GLY A 27 2.08 -6.35 13.41
CA GLY A 27 0.93 -7.07 12.84
C GLY A 27 0.65 -6.71 11.38
N GLY A 28 1.58 -6.07 10.67
CA GLY A 28 1.39 -5.54 9.32
C GLY A 28 0.61 -4.22 9.27
N LEU A 29 0.51 -3.49 10.37
CA LEU A 29 -0.19 -2.21 10.44
C LEU A 29 0.43 -1.16 9.51
N ILE A 30 1.75 -1.00 9.52
CA ILE A 30 2.44 -0.02 8.67
C ILE A 30 2.23 -0.34 7.19
N ARG A 31 2.38 -1.62 6.82
CA ARG A 31 2.13 -2.05 5.44
C ARG A 31 0.71 -1.71 5.00
N SER A 32 -0.28 -1.99 5.85
CA SER A 32 -1.69 -1.80 5.54
C SER A 32 -2.04 -0.31 5.42
N PHE A 33 -1.56 0.51 6.35
CA PHE A 33 -1.76 1.96 6.35
C PHE A 33 -1.19 2.62 5.09
N ILE A 34 0.07 2.33 4.76
CA ILE A 34 0.72 2.89 3.56
C ILE A 34 0.01 2.44 2.28
N ASN A 35 -0.36 1.16 2.19
CA ASN A 35 -1.11 0.67 1.04
C ASN A 35 -2.48 1.35 0.90
N MET A 36 -3.18 1.58 2.02
CA MET A 36 -4.45 2.30 2.03
C MET A 36 -4.29 3.74 1.51
N CYS A 37 -3.27 4.48 1.99
CA CYS A 37 -3.02 5.84 1.54
C CYS A 37 -2.67 5.91 0.04
N VAL A 38 -1.76 5.05 -0.42
CA VAL A 38 -1.29 5.06 -1.82
C VAL A 38 -2.41 4.65 -2.78
N TRP A 39 -3.06 3.51 -2.54
CA TRP A 39 -4.11 3.04 -3.43
C TRP A 39 -5.40 3.85 -3.30
N GLY A 40 -5.67 4.40 -2.12
CA GLY A 40 -6.75 5.38 -1.92
C GLY A 40 -6.55 6.62 -2.78
N ALA A 41 -5.34 7.20 -2.77
CA ALA A 41 -5.00 8.35 -3.61
C ALA A 41 -5.07 8.03 -5.11
N VAL A 42 -4.49 6.89 -5.54
CA VAL A 42 -4.54 6.47 -6.95
C VAL A 42 -5.98 6.28 -7.41
N THR A 43 -6.81 5.61 -6.61
CA THR A 43 -8.23 5.37 -6.94
C THR A 43 -9.00 6.69 -7.00
N LEU A 44 -8.77 7.60 -6.05
CA LEU A 44 -9.40 8.93 -6.06
C LEU A 44 -9.00 9.74 -7.30
N LEU A 45 -7.71 9.76 -7.65
CA LEU A 45 -7.24 10.47 -8.85
C LEU A 45 -7.85 9.93 -10.14
N ILE A 46 -7.97 8.61 -10.25
CA ILE A 46 -8.66 7.97 -11.37
C ILE A 46 -10.14 8.37 -11.37
N ALA A 47 -10.81 8.32 -10.21
CA ALA A 47 -12.21 8.69 -10.11
C ALA A 47 -12.45 10.15 -10.56
N LEU A 48 -11.64 11.09 -10.07
CA LEU A 48 -11.72 12.49 -10.46
C LEU A 48 -11.46 12.67 -11.97
N LYS A 49 -10.49 11.98 -12.54
CA LYS A 49 -10.17 12.11 -13.98
C LYS A 49 -11.30 11.65 -14.91
N TYR A 50 -12.05 10.62 -14.53
CA TYR A 50 -13.05 10.00 -15.42
C TYR A 50 -14.50 10.35 -15.06
N TYR A 51 -14.76 10.79 -13.83
CA TYR A 51 -16.10 11.03 -13.30
C TYR A 51 -16.30 12.39 -12.62
N GLY A 52 -15.24 13.20 -12.50
CA GLY A 52 -15.31 14.57 -11.97
C GLY A 52 -15.24 15.61 -13.08
#